data_AF-X0WFF2-F1
#
_entry.id   AF-X0WFF2-F1
#
_cell.length_a   1.000
_cell.length_b   1.000
_cell.length_c   1.000
_cell.angle_alpha   90.00
_cell.angle_beta   90.00
_cell.angle_gamma   90.00
#
_symmetry.space_group_name_H-M   'P 1'
#
loop_
_entity.id
_entity.type
_entity.pdbx_description
1 polymer ?
#
loop_
_entity_poly.entity_id
_entity_poly.type
_entity_poly.pdbx_seq_one_letter_code
_entity_poly.pdbx_strand_id
1 'polypeptide(L)'
;GELFVGVSGSGDLTISNGGLVENTVGYIGTFPGSTGSTVTVDGAGSTWTNSGDLVVGYYGSGELKLTISNGGHVGSHHGSIARYAGSSGDVTVDGPGSSWTNSGSLYVGGSESSAGGAGELTVSNGGTVNVADTLKVWPTGTVELLGSQINTGSFIVEPGGTFTHTAGTLTVDGGTFDPGVGDYTIDGAGNPTLELINGGNASITARLYVGYHAAGELNISNGGQVVNTYCYIGAGPSSIGTVTVDNGTWNNSGNLYVGDRGSGELNISNGGQ
;
A
#
# COMPACT_ATOMS: atom_id res chain seq x y z
N GLY A 1 5.58 -6.87 26.84
CA GLY A 1 7.04 -6.57 26.89
C GLY A 1 7.52 -6.31 25.49
N GLU A 2 8.75 -5.86 25.30
CA GLU A 2 9.29 -5.54 23.97
C GLU A 2 10.07 -6.73 23.39
N LEU A 3 10.07 -6.86 22.07
CA LEU A 3 10.89 -7.82 21.33
C LEU A 3 11.87 -7.08 20.43
N PHE A 4 13.15 -7.46 20.49
CA PHE A 4 14.21 -6.87 19.67
C PHE A 4 14.89 -7.96 18.84
N VAL A 5 15.00 -7.73 17.53
CA VAL A 5 15.75 -8.55 16.59
C VAL A 5 16.86 -7.68 16.00
N GLY A 6 18.11 -7.97 16.38
CA GLY A 6 19.27 -7.16 16.00
C GLY A 6 19.31 -5.80 16.67
N VAL A 7 19.85 -5.75 17.89
CA VAL A 7 19.90 -4.52 18.70
C VAL A 7 20.99 -3.56 18.24
N SER A 8 22.24 -4.03 18.17
CA SER A 8 23.42 -3.31 17.64
C SER A 8 24.22 -4.15 16.64
N GLY A 9 23.65 -5.27 16.21
CA GLY A 9 24.24 -6.26 15.31
C GLY A 9 23.13 -6.96 14.54
N SER A 10 23.40 -8.16 14.04
CA SER A 10 22.40 -8.98 13.36
C SER A 10 21.55 -9.79 14.34
N GLY A 11 20.38 -10.21 13.88
CA GLY A 11 19.52 -11.16 14.58
C GLY A 11 18.54 -11.78 13.60
N ASP A 12 18.27 -13.07 13.78
CA ASP A 12 17.33 -13.81 12.95
C ASP A 12 16.22 -14.39 13.82
N LEU A 13 14.97 -14.16 13.40
CA LEU A 13 13.79 -14.78 14.01
C LEU A 13 12.99 -15.48 12.93
N THR A 14 12.70 -16.76 13.13
CA THR A 14 11.80 -17.53 12.27
C THR A 14 10.60 -17.98 13.08
N ILE A 15 9.40 -17.67 12.59
CA ILE A 15 8.12 -18.10 13.12
C ILE A 15 7.49 -18.96 12.04
N SER A 16 7.50 -20.28 12.24
CA SER A 16 7.00 -21.24 11.25
C SER A 16 6.23 -22.39 11.88
N ASN A 17 5.60 -23.22 11.06
CA ASN A 17 4.86 -24.42 11.49
C ASN A 17 3.79 -24.14 12.54
N GLY A 18 3.07 -23.01 12.42
CA GLY A 18 2.04 -22.62 13.38
C GLY A 18 2.57 -21.97 14.67
N GLY A 19 3.82 -21.51 14.66
CA GLY A 19 4.42 -20.79 15.79
C GLY A 19 3.68 -19.50 16.11
N LEU A 20 3.70 -19.10 17.39
CA LEU A 20 3.09 -17.87 17.88
C LEU A 20 4.11 -17.05 18.66
N VAL A 21 4.26 -15.78 18.30
CA VAL A 21 5.02 -14.78 19.05
C VAL A 21 4.12 -13.60 19.38
N GLU A 22 4.12 -13.19 20.64
CA GLU A 22 3.34 -12.07 21.13
C GLU A 22 4.20 -11.12 21.96
N ASN A 23 4.10 -9.83 21.68
CA ASN A 23 4.77 -8.78 22.44
C ASN A 23 4.01 -7.45 22.33
N THR A 24 4.46 -6.45 23.05
CA THR A 24 3.86 -5.11 23.03
C THR A 24 4.42 -4.31 21.85
N VAL A 25 5.74 -4.17 21.75
CA VAL A 25 6.40 -3.45 20.66
C VAL A 25 7.50 -4.31 20.07
N GLY A 26 7.56 -4.40 18.75
CA GLY A 26 8.55 -5.17 18.00
C GLY A 26 9.52 -4.27 17.25
N TYR A 27 10.81 -4.53 17.39
CA TYR A 27 11.87 -3.80 16.70
C TYR A 27 12.78 -4.74 15.92
N ILE A 28 13.01 -4.42 14.64
CA ILE A 28 14.05 -5.04 13.81
C ILE A 28 15.09 -3.96 13.50
N GLY A 29 16.36 -4.16 13.88
CA GLY A 29 17.44 -3.19 13.66
C GLY A 29 17.27 -1.92 14.50
N THR A 30 17.61 -2.00 15.78
CA THR A 30 17.24 -0.96 16.77
C THR A 30 18.17 0.24 16.74
N PHE A 31 19.49 0.03 16.85
CA PHE A 31 20.47 1.13 16.96
C PHE A 31 21.21 1.39 15.64
N PRO A 32 21.84 2.58 15.49
CA PRO A 32 22.73 2.86 14.37
C PRO A 32 23.80 1.76 14.23
N GLY A 33 24.03 1.29 13.00
CA GLY A 33 24.98 0.21 12.71
C GLY A 33 24.42 -1.20 12.83
N SER A 34 23.17 -1.38 13.28
CA SER A 34 22.47 -2.67 13.17
C SER A 34 22.18 -2.96 11.71
N THR A 35 22.64 -4.12 11.23
CA THR A 35 22.50 -4.58 9.84
C THR A 35 22.24 -6.09 9.85
N GLY A 36 21.73 -6.64 8.74
CA GLY A 36 21.59 -8.08 8.53
C GLY A 36 20.63 -8.75 9.51
N SER A 37 19.58 -8.04 9.93
CA SER A 37 18.57 -8.62 10.84
C SER A 37 17.33 -8.99 10.06
N THR A 38 16.89 -10.24 10.21
CA THR A 38 15.78 -10.78 9.45
C THR A 38 14.72 -11.39 10.34
N VAL A 39 13.46 -11.16 9.99
CA VAL A 39 12.32 -11.86 10.58
C VAL A 39 11.53 -12.53 9.47
N THR A 40 11.26 -13.82 9.61
CA THR A 40 10.44 -14.59 8.69
C THR A 40 9.24 -15.17 9.42
N VAL A 41 8.03 -14.85 8.94
CA VAL A 41 6.77 -15.43 9.41
C VAL A 41 6.19 -16.26 8.26
N ASP A 42 6.39 -17.57 8.35
CA ASP A 42 6.16 -18.48 7.23
C ASP A 42 5.21 -19.63 7.56
N GLY A 43 4.26 -19.87 6.68
CA GLY A 43 3.34 -20.99 6.77
C GLY A 43 2.04 -20.66 7.51
N ALA A 44 0.96 -21.32 7.09
CA ALA A 44 -0.37 -21.13 7.66
C ALA A 44 -0.38 -21.33 9.19
N GLY A 45 -1.00 -20.38 9.89
CA GLY A 45 -1.09 -20.36 11.36
C GLY A 45 0.12 -19.77 12.08
N SER A 46 1.24 -19.55 11.38
CA SER A 46 2.39 -18.85 11.95
C SER A 46 2.06 -17.37 12.16
N THR A 47 2.19 -16.89 13.39
CA THR A 47 1.68 -15.58 13.80
C THR A 47 2.69 -14.79 14.61
N TRP A 48 2.83 -13.51 14.28
CA TRP A 48 3.49 -12.52 15.13
C TRP A 48 2.54 -11.36 15.46
N THR A 49 2.18 -11.20 16.74
CA THR A 49 1.27 -10.16 17.18
C THR A 49 1.96 -9.15 18.09
N ASN A 50 1.88 -7.89 17.71
CA ASN A 50 2.33 -6.74 18.48
C ASN A 50 1.08 -5.97 18.96
N SER A 51 0.90 -5.83 20.27
CA SER A 51 -0.24 -5.06 20.80
C SER A 51 -0.07 -3.54 20.63
N GLY A 52 1.12 -3.09 20.23
CA GLY A 52 1.52 -1.72 19.92
C GLY A 52 2.30 -1.69 18.60
N ASP A 53 3.34 -0.86 18.51
CA ASP A 53 4.07 -0.63 17.27
C ASP A 53 4.88 -1.86 16.80
N LEU A 54 4.99 -2.02 15.48
CA LEU A 54 6.03 -2.82 14.83
C LEU A 54 6.90 -1.92 13.97
N VAL A 55 8.21 -1.92 14.23
CA VAL A 55 9.18 -1.08 13.52
C VAL A 55 10.26 -1.94 12.85
N VAL A 56 10.35 -1.83 11.52
CA VAL A 56 11.38 -2.47 10.70
C VAL A 56 12.37 -1.40 10.26
N GLY A 57 13.58 -1.42 10.81
CA GLY A 57 14.54 -0.33 10.65
C GLY A 57 14.19 0.85 11.54
N TYR A 58 14.52 0.77 12.84
CA TYR A 58 14.30 1.89 13.76
C TYR A 58 15.35 2.98 13.54
N TYR A 59 16.59 2.74 13.97
CA TYR A 59 17.78 3.52 13.58
C TYR A 59 18.78 2.69 12.76
N GLY A 60 18.55 1.38 12.62
CA GLY A 60 19.43 0.48 11.88
C GLY A 60 19.42 0.76 10.38
N SER A 61 20.48 0.35 9.69
CA SER A 61 20.65 0.55 8.24
C SER A 61 21.13 -0.76 7.58
N GLY A 62 21.17 -0.79 6.25
CA GLY A 62 21.45 -2.03 5.50
C GLY A 62 20.25 -2.98 5.45
N GLU A 63 20.52 -4.28 5.35
CA GLU A 63 19.49 -5.31 5.20
C GLU A 63 18.75 -5.56 6.52
N LEU A 64 17.56 -4.99 6.67
CA LEU A 64 16.67 -5.16 7.81
C LEU A 64 15.30 -5.58 7.29
N LYS A 65 15.00 -6.87 7.40
CA LYS A 65 13.93 -7.48 6.61
C LYS A 65 12.85 -8.13 7.47
N LEU A 66 11.60 -7.93 7.08
CA LEU A 66 10.46 -8.75 7.50
C LEU A 66 9.83 -9.41 6.27
N THR A 67 9.73 -10.73 6.28
CA THR A 67 9.05 -11.50 5.23
C THR A 67 7.87 -12.26 5.83
N ILE A 68 6.71 -12.10 5.21
CA ILE A 68 5.46 -12.78 5.59
C ILE A 68 5.01 -13.59 4.39
N SER A 69 5.04 -14.92 4.52
CA SER A 69 4.87 -15.83 3.39
C SER A 69 4.03 -17.07 3.71
N ASN A 70 3.56 -17.74 2.66
CA ASN A 70 2.88 -19.04 2.72
C ASN A 70 1.70 -19.10 3.73
N GLY A 71 0.97 -18.01 3.91
CA GLY A 71 -0.15 -17.94 4.85
C GLY A 71 0.20 -17.46 6.26
N GLY A 72 1.41 -16.93 6.46
CA GLY A 72 1.82 -16.30 7.71
C GLY A 72 1.06 -15.00 8.01
N HIS A 73 0.93 -14.66 9.28
CA HIS A 73 0.20 -13.46 9.72
C HIS A 73 1.02 -12.59 10.68
N VAL A 74 1.04 -11.28 10.42
CA VAL A 74 1.59 -10.28 11.34
C VAL A 74 0.53 -9.25 11.71
N GLY A 75 0.43 -8.96 13.00
CA GLY A 75 -0.46 -7.94 13.55
C GLY A 75 0.31 -6.87 14.32
N SER A 76 -0.11 -5.61 14.18
CA SER A 76 0.39 -4.46 14.95
C SER A 76 -0.71 -3.42 15.20
N HIS A 77 -0.49 -2.52 16.15
CA HIS A 77 -1.26 -1.29 16.22
C HIS A 77 -0.83 -0.34 15.09
N HIS A 78 0.36 0.24 15.20
CA HIS A 78 1.00 0.98 14.11
C HIS A 78 2.16 0.20 13.50
N GLY A 79 2.45 0.47 12.24
CA GLY A 79 3.63 -0.03 11.54
C GLY A 79 4.55 1.11 11.11
N SER A 80 5.86 0.89 11.13
CA SER A 80 6.82 1.82 10.52
C SER A 80 7.97 1.07 9.85
N ILE A 81 8.30 1.47 8.63
CA ILE A 81 9.44 0.96 7.87
C ILE A 81 10.43 2.11 7.67
N ALA A 82 11.67 1.91 8.11
CA ALA A 82 12.73 2.92 8.12
C ALA A 82 12.32 4.21 8.85
N ARG A 83 12.05 4.12 10.16
CA ARG A 83 11.38 5.17 10.94
C ARG A 83 12.18 6.48 11.02
N TYR A 84 13.51 6.41 11.15
CA TYR A 84 14.37 7.59 11.31
C TYR A 84 15.29 7.83 10.11
N ALA A 85 15.74 9.09 9.96
CA ALA A 85 16.64 9.49 8.90
C ALA A 85 17.91 8.60 8.85
N GLY A 86 18.25 8.13 7.64
CA GLY A 86 19.40 7.25 7.41
C GLY A 86 19.19 5.77 7.78
N SER A 87 18.01 5.41 8.32
CA SER A 87 17.65 4.00 8.51
C SER A 87 17.21 3.35 7.19
N SER A 88 17.08 2.02 7.19
CA SER A 88 16.46 1.27 6.10
C SER A 88 15.61 0.12 6.62
N GLY A 89 14.62 -0.29 5.85
CA GLY A 89 13.79 -1.44 6.16
C GLY A 89 13.08 -1.95 4.92
N ASP A 90 12.94 -3.27 4.82
CA ASP A 90 12.29 -3.99 3.74
C ASP A 90 11.23 -4.90 4.34
N VAL A 91 9.98 -4.72 3.92
CA VAL A 91 8.88 -5.61 4.27
C VAL A 91 8.29 -6.22 3.01
N THR A 92 8.21 -7.55 2.98
CA THR A 92 7.55 -8.30 1.91
C THR A 92 6.37 -9.08 2.47
N VAL A 93 5.19 -8.91 1.87
CA VAL A 93 3.99 -9.73 2.12
C VAL A 93 3.66 -10.49 0.85
N ASP A 94 3.96 -11.79 0.84
CA ASP A 94 3.95 -12.60 -0.37
C ASP A 94 3.09 -13.86 -0.25
N GLY A 95 2.30 -14.12 -1.28
CA GLY A 95 1.58 -15.37 -1.42
C GLY A 95 0.17 -15.35 -0.80
N PRO A 96 -0.73 -16.24 -1.27
CA PRO A 96 -2.11 -16.26 -0.80
C PRO A 96 -2.23 -16.53 0.71
N GLY A 97 -3.06 -15.73 1.38
CA GLY A 97 -3.32 -15.84 2.82
C GLY A 97 -2.25 -15.20 3.71
N SER A 98 -1.09 -14.81 3.15
CA SER A 98 -0.08 -14.04 3.88
C SER A 98 -0.59 -12.63 4.14
N SER A 99 -0.44 -12.14 5.37
CA SER A 99 -1.00 -10.82 5.71
C SER A 99 -0.25 -10.04 6.77
N TRP A 100 -0.28 -8.71 6.61
CA TRP A 100 0.09 -7.75 7.66
C TRP A 100 -1.10 -6.84 7.96
N THR A 101 -1.58 -6.87 9.21
CA THR A 101 -2.72 -6.07 9.66
C THR A 101 -2.30 -5.03 10.70
N ASN A 102 -2.56 -3.77 10.41
CA ASN A 102 -2.36 -2.64 11.30
C ASN A 102 -3.72 -2.09 11.74
N SER A 103 -4.00 -2.11 13.05
CA SER A 103 -5.24 -1.54 13.59
C SER A 103 -5.23 -0.01 13.70
N GLY A 104 -4.08 0.61 13.41
CA GLY A 104 -3.90 2.04 13.17
C GLY A 104 -3.23 2.30 11.84
N SER A 105 -2.27 3.24 11.82
CA SER A 105 -1.58 3.69 10.61
C SER A 105 -0.27 2.91 10.31
N LEU A 106 0.13 2.90 9.04
CA LEU A 106 1.39 2.35 8.54
C LEU A 106 2.20 3.44 7.82
N TYR A 107 3.44 3.63 8.24
CA TYR A 107 4.36 4.63 7.69
C TYR A 107 5.51 3.96 6.95
N VAL A 108 5.68 4.28 5.67
CA VAL A 108 6.77 3.75 4.84
C VAL A 108 7.77 4.86 4.58
N GLY A 109 9.02 4.66 5.01
CA GLY A 109 10.09 5.65 4.94
C GLY A 109 9.97 6.77 5.98
N GLY A 110 9.38 6.50 7.15
CA GLY A 110 9.21 7.51 8.20
C GLY A 110 8.32 7.10 9.36
N SER A 111 7.69 8.11 9.96
CA SER A 111 6.84 8.01 11.15
C SER A 111 5.53 8.80 10.95
N GLU A 112 4.72 8.92 12.00
CA GLU A 112 3.51 9.75 11.98
C GLU A 112 3.77 11.20 11.54
N SER A 113 4.82 11.82 12.08
CA SER A 113 5.03 13.25 11.98
C SER A 113 6.24 13.65 11.15
N SER A 114 7.07 12.71 10.70
CA SER A 114 8.35 13.03 10.06
C SER A 114 8.81 11.94 9.10
N ALA A 115 9.40 12.38 7.99
CA ALA A 115 10.13 11.54 7.07
C ALA A 115 11.35 10.90 7.78
N GLY A 116 11.65 9.66 7.39
CA GLY A 116 12.70 8.84 7.95
C GLY A 116 13.70 8.40 6.88
N GLY A 117 13.94 7.10 6.81
CA GLY A 117 14.95 6.46 5.97
C GLY A 117 14.36 5.79 4.72
N ALA A 118 15.15 4.93 4.08
CA ALA A 118 14.72 4.18 2.91
C ALA A 118 13.84 2.99 3.33
N GLY A 119 12.53 3.16 3.26
CA GLY A 119 11.55 2.13 3.65
C GLY A 119 10.88 1.54 2.43
N GLU A 120 10.79 0.21 2.36
CA GLU A 120 10.19 -0.50 1.25
C GLU A 120 9.11 -1.46 1.75
N LEU A 121 7.94 -1.41 1.11
CA LEU A 121 6.86 -2.38 1.28
C LEU A 121 6.50 -2.97 -0.07
N THR A 122 6.70 -4.28 -0.20
CA THR A 122 6.26 -5.05 -1.37
C THR A 122 5.10 -5.97 -0.98
N VAL A 123 3.99 -5.89 -1.72
CA VAL A 123 2.84 -6.78 -1.56
C VAL A 123 2.61 -7.54 -2.88
N SER A 124 2.86 -8.84 -2.88
CA SER A 124 2.96 -9.66 -4.10
C SER A 124 2.24 -11.00 -4.02
N ASN A 125 1.94 -11.57 -5.20
CA ASN A 125 1.44 -12.94 -5.35
C ASN A 125 0.20 -13.28 -4.50
N GLY A 126 -0.72 -12.34 -4.30
CA GLY A 126 -1.94 -12.55 -3.52
C GLY A 126 -1.82 -12.33 -2.02
N GLY A 127 -0.72 -11.70 -1.56
CA GLY A 127 -0.59 -11.19 -0.20
C GLY A 127 -1.62 -10.09 0.12
N THR A 128 -1.77 -9.75 1.40
CA THR A 128 -2.71 -8.69 1.81
C THR A 128 -2.13 -7.81 2.91
N VAL A 129 -2.21 -6.49 2.72
CA VAL A 129 -1.92 -5.51 3.78
C VAL A 129 -3.21 -4.77 4.14
N ASN A 130 -3.57 -4.77 5.42
CA ASN A 130 -4.72 -4.03 5.93
C ASN A 130 -4.22 -2.94 6.88
N VAL A 131 -4.68 -1.71 6.68
CA VAL A 131 -4.34 -0.54 7.50
C VAL A 131 -5.64 0.16 7.88
N ALA A 132 -6.02 0.13 9.15
CA ALA A 132 -7.33 0.66 9.54
C ALA A 132 -7.45 2.18 9.33
N ASP A 133 -6.33 2.90 9.45
CA ASP A 133 -6.29 4.35 9.34
C ASP A 133 -5.51 4.77 8.08
N THR A 134 -4.30 5.33 8.20
CA THR A 134 -3.56 5.84 7.03
C THR A 134 -2.36 4.97 6.68
N LEU A 135 -2.25 4.57 5.41
CA LEU A 135 -1.00 4.14 4.79
C LEU A 135 -0.33 5.38 4.18
N LYS A 136 0.77 5.81 4.79
CA LYS A 136 1.51 7.00 4.37
C LYS A 136 2.90 6.63 3.84
N VAL A 137 3.22 7.13 2.65
CA VAL A 137 4.50 6.94 1.97
C VAL A 137 5.27 8.25 1.99
N TRP A 138 6.41 8.28 2.66
CA TRP A 138 7.29 9.44 2.79
C TRP A 138 8.26 9.59 1.60
N PRO A 139 9.01 10.70 1.47
CA PRO A 139 9.91 10.97 0.33
C PRO A 139 10.97 9.91 -0.02
N THR A 140 11.25 8.99 0.90
CA THR A 140 12.18 7.84 0.72
C THR A 140 11.48 6.51 0.96
N GLY A 141 10.15 6.54 1.06
CA GLY A 141 9.31 5.36 1.13
C GLY A 141 8.92 4.90 -0.27
N THR A 142 8.88 3.57 -0.44
CA THR A 142 8.41 2.91 -1.65
C THR A 142 7.37 1.87 -1.29
N VAL A 143 6.24 1.89 -1.98
CA VAL A 143 5.21 0.84 -1.91
C VAL A 143 5.02 0.23 -3.29
N GLU A 144 5.11 -1.10 -3.38
CA GLU A 144 4.89 -1.86 -4.60
C GLU A 144 3.70 -2.82 -4.42
N LEU A 145 2.68 -2.66 -5.28
CA LEU A 145 1.50 -3.51 -5.32
C LEU A 145 1.49 -4.32 -6.63
N LEU A 146 1.76 -5.62 -6.50
CA LEU A 146 2.11 -6.53 -7.60
C LEU A 146 1.18 -7.76 -7.63
N GLY A 147 -0.13 -7.53 -7.82
CA GLY A 147 -1.12 -8.60 -7.97
C GLY A 147 -1.72 -9.07 -6.64
N SER A 148 -1.78 -8.15 -5.69
CA SER A 148 -2.18 -8.38 -4.30
C SER A 148 -3.25 -7.40 -3.85
N GLN A 149 -3.54 -7.35 -2.55
CA GLN A 149 -4.52 -6.42 -1.98
C GLN A 149 -3.87 -5.50 -0.94
N ILE A 150 -4.14 -4.20 -1.04
CA ILE A 150 -3.91 -3.22 0.03
C ILE A 150 -5.26 -2.60 0.36
N ASN A 151 -5.69 -2.71 1.61
CA ASN A 151 -6.90 -2.05 2.10
C ASN A 151 -6.48 -1.02 3.15
N THR A 152 -6.89 0.24 2.97
CA THR A 152 -6.53 1.31 3.90
C THR A 152 -7.68 2.30 4.10
N GLY A 153 -7.74 2.95 5.26
CA GLY A 153 -8.66 4.08 5.46
C GLY A 153 -8.30 5.25 4.55
N SER A 154 -7.04 5.71 4.63
CA SER A 154 -6.44 6.69 3.71
C SER A 154 -5.15 6.18 3.10
N PHE A 155 -4.84 6.59 1.88
CA PHE A 155 -3.56 6.34 1.21
C PHE A 155 -2.95 7.67 0.80
N ILE A 156 -1.77 8.00 1.33
CA ILE A 156 -1.13 9.32 1.13
C ILE A 156 0.32 9.13 0.71
N VAL A 157 0.69 9.68 -0.44
CA VAL A 157 2.07 9.73 -0.93
C VAL A 157 2.59 11.15 -0.84
N GLU A 158 3.53 11.39 0.08
CA GLU A 158 4.20 12.67 0.23
C GLU A 158 5.14 12.95 -0.96
N PRO A 159 5.44 14.22 -1.29
CA PRO A 159 6.33 14.56 -2.39
C PRO A 159 7.69 13.84 -2.32
N GLY A 160 7.97 12.99 -3.30
CA GLY A 160 9.19 12.17 -3.39
C GLY A 160 8.96 10.70 -3.04
N GLY A 161 7.85 10.38 -2.35
CA GLY A 161 7.45 9.00 -2.09
C GLY A 161 7.06 8.30 -3.38
N THR A 162 7.24 6.99 -3.42
CA THR A 162 6.99 6.20 -4.62
C THR A 162 5.91 5.16 -4.37
N PHE A 163 4.89 5.15 -5.22
CA PHE A 163 3.89 4.11 -5.27
C PHE A 163 3.83 3.50 -6.66
N THR A 164 4.00 2.18 -6.74
CA THR A 164 3.89 1.41 -7.97
C THR A 164 2.69 0.48 -7.89
N HIS A 165 1.72 0.66 -8.78
CA HIS A 165 0.47 -0.10 -8.83
C HIS A 165 0.25 -0.67 -10.22
N THR A 166 0.86 -1.82 -10.49
CA THR A 166 0.84 -2.44 -11.83
C THR A 166 -0.06 -3.67 -11.91
N ALA A 167 -0.55 -4.14 -10.76
CA ALA A 167 -1.45 -5.28 -10.65
C ALA A 167 -2.14 -5.31 -9.28
N GLY A 168 -3.32 -5.92 -9.19
CA GLY A 168 -4.04 -6.09 -7.92
C GLY A 168 -4.83 -4.85 -7.48
N THR A 169 -5.38 -4.90 -6.28
CA THR A 169 -6.39 -3.94 -5.80
C THR A 169 -5.85 -3.08 -4.67
N LEU A 170 -5.93 -1.76 -4.83
CA LEU A 170 -5.84 -0.80 -3.74
C LEU A 170 -7.25 -0.32 -3.39
N THR A 171 -7.65 -0.51 -2.14
CA THR A 171 -8.94 -0.05 -1.61
C THR A 171 -8.72 1.06 -0.61
N VAL A 172 -9.40 2.19 -0.81
CA VAL A 172 -9.46 3.31 0.14
C VAL A 172 -10.89 3.41 0.69
N ASP A 173 -11.04 3.11 1.98
CA ASP A 173 -12.30 2.96 2.69
C ASP A 173 -12.57 4.18 3.58
N GLY A 174 -13.40 5.11 3.09
CA GLY A 174 -13.85 6.29 3.82
C GLY A 174 -12.88 7.47 3.92
N GLY A 175 -11.58 7.27 3.74
CA GLY A 175 -10.56 8.32 3.85
C GLY A 175 -10.08 8.89 2.52
N THR A 176 -8.89 9.49 2.52
CA THR A 176 -8.34 10.20 1.36
C THR A 176 -7.39 9.33 0.57
N PHE A 177 -7.53 9.34 -0.75
CA PHE A 177 -6.53 8.88 -1.71
C PHE A 177 -5.80 10.09 -2.29
N ASP A 178 -4.53 10.23 -1.90
CA ASP A 178 -3.60 11.24 -2.42
C ASP A 178 -2.37 10.51 -2.99
N PRO A 179 -2.30 10.30 -4.32
CA PRO A 179 -1.16 9.64 -4.95
C PRO A 179 0.06 10.57 -5.11
N GLY A 180 0.01 11.79 -4.57
CA GLY A 180 1.05 12.80 -4.71
C GLY A 180 0.84 13.72 -5.91
N VAL A 181 1.93 14.32 -6.39
CA VAL A 181 1.88 15.38 -7.42
C VAL A 181 1.96 14.81 -8.85
N GLY A 182 1.17 15.37 -9.75
CA GLY A 182 1.22 15.07 -11.18
C GLY A 182 0.06 14.20 -11.66
N ASP A 183 0.19 13.70 -12.89
CA ASP A 183 -0.79 12.81 -13.48
C ASP A 183 -0.83 11.49 -12.68
N TYR A 184 -2.03 10.98 -12.43
CA TYR A 184 -2.21 9.66 -11.82
C TYR A 184 -2.71 8.67 -12.86
N THR A 185 -2.07 7.51 -12.90
CA THR A 185 -2.29 6.50 -13.94
C THR A 185 -2.52 5.14 -13.30
N ILE A 186 -3.69 4.57 -13.55
CA ILE A 186 -4.03 3.19 -13.22
C ILE A 186 -3.78 2.37 -14.49
N ASP A 187 -2.62 1.73 -14.58
CA ASP A 187 -2.16 1.08 -15.81
C ASP A 187 -1.17 -0.05 -15.53
N GLY A 188 -1.47 -1.25 -16.00
CA GLY A 188 -0.56 -2.38 -15.87
C GLY A 188 -1.08 -3.67 -16.48
N ALA A 189 -0.16 -4.56 -16.85
CA ALA A 189 -0.50 -5.85 -17.45
C ALA A 189 -1.19 -6.81 -16.47
N GLY A 190 -1.10 -6.56 -15.16
CA GLY A 190 -1.80 -7.34 -14.15
C GLY A 190 -3.12 -6.72 -13.68
N ASN A 191 -3.73 -5.88 -14.51
CA ASN A 191 -5.04 -5.26 -14.29
C ASN A 191 -5.15 -4.57 -12.90
N PRO A 192 -4.40 -3.48 -12.67
CA PRO A 192 -4.51 -2.74 -11.42
C PRO A 192 -5.91 -2.14 -11.28
N THR A 193 -6.48 -2.27 -10.08
CA THR A 193 -7.78 -1.73 -9.71
C THR A 193 -7.64 -0.78 -8.52
N LEU A 194 -8.13 0.45 -8.64
CA LEU A 194 -8.33 1.36 -7.50
C LEU A 194 -9.80 1.37 -7.10
N GLU A 195 -10.08 1.13 -5.83
CA GLU A 195 -11.43 1.18 -5.26
C GLU A 195 -11.54 2.32 -4.25
N LEU A 196 -12.54 3.19 -4.44
CA LEU A 196 -12.91 4.25 -3.52
C LEU A 196 -14.31 3.95 -2.99
N ILE A 197 -14.40 3.55 -1.72
CA ILE A 197 -15.62 3.03 -1.11
C ILE A 197 -15.97 3.76 0.18
N ASN A 198 -17.26 3.71 0.58
CA ASN A 198 -17.77 4.22 1.86
C ASN A 198 -17.38 5.68 2.18
N GLY A 199 -17.28 6.53 1.15
CA GLY A 199 -16.83 7.92 1.30
C GLY A 199 -15.34 8.15 1.01
N GLY A 200 -14.60 7.10 0.63
CA GLY A 200 -13.24 7.19 0.13
C GLY A 200 -13.16 8.20 -1.01
N ASN A 201 -12.23 9.15 -0.95
CA ASN A 201 -12.22 10.31 -1.83
C ASN A 201 -10.86 10.56 -2.48
N ALA A 202 -10.86 10.98 -3.75
CA ALA A 202 -9.66 11.40 -4.48
C ALA A 202 -9.87 12.76 -5.14
N SER A 203 -8.86 13.64 -5.04
CA SER A 203 -8.83 14.93 -5.74
C SER A 203 -7.60 15.00 -6.65
N ILE A 204 -7.76 14.59 -7.90
CA ILE A 204 -6.67 14.51 -8.89
C ILE A 204 -6.68 15.79 -9.73
N THR A 205 -5.83 16.73 -9.36
CA THR A 205 -5.79 18.06 -10.00
C THR A 205 -5.17 18.04 -11.40
N ALA A 206 -4.33 17.05 -11.69
CA ALA A 206 -3.75 16.81 -13.01
C ALA A 206 -4.62 15.86 -13.86
N ARG A 207 -4.03 15.07 -14.75
CA ARG A 207 -4.78 14.07 -15.54
C ARG A 207 -4.94 12.78 -14.75
N LEU A 208 -6.12 12.20 -14.87
CA LEU A 208 -6.41 10.82 -14.46
C LEU A 208 -6.42 9.92 -15.71
N TYR A 209 -5.57 8.91 -15.71
CA TYR A 209 -5.57 7.87 -16.74
C TYR A 209 -6.03 6.54 -16.15
N VAL A 210 -6.99 5.90 -16.82
CA VAL A 210 -7.45 4.54 -16.51
C VAL A 210 -7.26 3.69 -17.75
N GLY A 211 -6.24 2.82 -17.74
CA GLY A 211 -5.74 2.12 -18.92
C GLY A 211 -5.09 3.09 -19.91
N TYR A 212 -3.77 3.32 -19.77
CA TYR A 212 -3.00 4.21 -20.65
C TYR A 212 -2.24 3.44 -21.72
N HIS A 213 -1.44 2.45 -21.33
CA HIS A 213 -0.74 1.55 -22.25
C HIS A 213 -1.21 0.09 -22.15
N ALA A 214 -1.84 -0.27 -21.04
CA ALA A 214 -2.32 -1.59 -20.69
C ALA A 214 -3.75 -1.49 -20.13
N ALA A 215 -4.11 -2.43 -19.26
CA ALA A 215 -5.40 -2.42 -18.57
C ALA A 215 -5.34 -1.55 -17.31
N GLY A 216 -6.48 -0.99 -16.92
CA GLY A 216 -6.66 -0.33 -15.63
C GLY A 216 -8.12 -0.20 -15.28
N GLU A 217 -8.42 -0.23 -13.99
CA GLU A 217 -9.78 -0.17 -13.47
C GLU A 217 -9.91 0.82 -12.30
N LEU A 218 -10.97 1.63 -12.34
CA LEU A 218 -11.35 2.52 -11.24
C LEU A 218 -12.80 2.25 -10.84
N ASN A 219 -13.00 1.90 -9.57
CA ASN A 219 -14.32 1.66 -9.00
C ASN A 219 -14.61 2.71 -7.93
N ILE A 220 -15.71 3.45 -8.12
CA ILE A 220 -16.19 4.49 -7.21
C ILE A 220 -17.54 4.02 -6.71
N SER A 221 -17.63 3.56 -5.46
CA SER A 221 -18.87 2.97 -4.95
C SER A 221 -19.21 3.34 -3.51
N ASN A 222 -20.45 3.04 -3.09
CA ASN A 222 -20.90 3.23 -1.71
C ASN A 222 -20.60 4.63 -1.13
N GLY A 223 -20.84 5.68 -1.91
CA GLY A 223 -20.58 7.08 -1.53
C GLY A 223 -19.14 7.55 -1.73
N GLY A 224 -18.27 6.73 -2.33
CA GLY A 224 -16.94 7.12 -2.77
C GLY A 224 -16.97 8.28 -3.77
N GLN A 225 -15.89 9.06 -3.82
CA GLN A 225 -15.85 10.34 -4.54
C GLN A 225 -14.56 10.51 -5.33
N VAL A 226 -14.69 10.93 -6.59
CA VAL A 226 -13.54 11.39 -7.38
C VAL A 226 -13.81 12.80 -7.88
N VAL A 227 -12.82 13.66 -7.74
CA VAL A 227 -12.79 14.97 -8.38
C VAL A 227 -11.54 15.04 -9.25
N ASN A 228 -11.70 15.43 -10.51
CA ASN A 228 -10.57 15.65 -11.38
C ASN A 228 -10.88 16.70 -12.48
N THR A 229 -9.84 17.14 -13.18
CA THR A 229 -10.01 18.07 -14.30
C THR A 229 -10.10 17.33 -15.64
N TYR A 230 -9.12 16.50 -15.96
CA TYR A 230 -9.09 15.77 -17.22
C TYR A 230 -9.00 14.27 -16.94
N CYS A 231 -9.75 13.47 -17.69
CA CYS A 231 -9.67 12.01 -17.59
C CYS A 231 -9.66 11.35 -18.96
N TYR A 232 -8.90 10.25 -19.04
CA TYR A 232 -8.83 9.37 -20.20
C TYR A 232 -9.04 7.93 -19.75
N ILE A 233 -10.05 7.27 -20.32
CA ILE A 233 -10.36 5.86 -20.10
C ILE A 233 -10.02 5.12 -21.40
N GLY A 234 -9.05 4.21 -21.39
CA GLY A 234 -8.57 3.52 -22.60
C GLY A 234 -7.84 4.46 -23.56
N ALA A 235 -6.77 5.11 -23.07
CA ALA A 235 -6.13 6.24 -23.75
C ALA A 235 -5.21 5.83 -24.92
N GLY A 236 -4.45 4.74 -24.79
CA GLY A 236 -3.48 4.30 -25.79
C GLY A 236 -3.99 3.17 -26.70
N PRO A 237 -3.31 2.91 -27.84
CA PRO A 237 -3.68 1.80 -28.72
C PRO A 237 -3.68 0.47 -27.99
N SER A 238 -4.77 -0.31 -28.10
CA SER A 238 -4.96 -1.60 -27.42
C SER A 238 -5.05 -1.55 -25.89
N SER A 239 -5.01 -0.36 -25.27
CA SER A 239 -5.28 -0.21 -23.84
C SER A 239 -6.75 -0.48 -23.54
N ILE A 240 -7.02 -0.92 -22.30
CA ILE A 240 -8.38 -1.18 -21.80
C ILE A 240 -8.56 -0.39 -20.51
N GLY A 241 -9.38 0.65 -20.53
CA GLY A 241 -9.79 1.36 -19.33
C GLY A 241 -11.21 1.01 -18.96
N THR A 242 -11.46 0.70 -17.69
CA THR A 242 -12.82 0.53 -17.16
C THR A 242 -13.02 1.41 -15.95
N VAL A 243 -14.10 2.19 -15.95
CA VAL A 243 -14.51 2.96 -14.77
C VAL A 243 -15.95 2.60 -14.42
N THR A 244 -16.18 2.27 -13.16
CA THR A 244 -17.52 2.02 -12.62
C THR A 244 -17.83 3.03 -11.53
N VAL A 245 -18.97 3.73 -11.66
CA VAL A 245 -19.54 4.61 -10.64
C VAL A 245 -20.85 4.00 -10.16
N ASP A 246 -20.82 3.35 -9.01
CA ASP A 246 -21.95 2.60 -8.45
C ASP A 246 -22.37 3.15 -7.08
N ASN A 247 -23.42 3.98 -7.03
CA ASN A 247 -23.77 4.75 -5.82
C ASN A 247 -22.59 5.62 -5.31
N GLY A 248 -21.67 6.03 -6.20
CA GLY A 248 -20.57 6.96 -5.95
C GLY A 248 -20.79 8.32 -6.63
N THR A 249 -19.83 9.24 -6.50
CA THR A 249 -19.86 10.54 -7.19
C THR A 249 -18.56 10.79 -7.93
N TRP A 250 -18.64 11.12 -9.22
CA TRP A 250 -17.49 11.51 -10.02
C TRP A 250 -17.67 12.91 -10.64
N ASN A 251 -16.96 13.89 -10.10
CA ASN A 251 -16.94 15.26 -10.61
C ASN A 251 -15.71 15.52 -11.50
N ASN A 252 -15.89 15.34 -12.81
CA ASN A 252 -14.89 15.70 -13.82
C ASN A 252 -15.22 17.08 -14.42
N SER A 253 -14.37 18.08 -14.18
CA SER A 253 -14.64 19.48 -14.56
C SER A 253 -14.16 19.91 -15.95
N GLY A 254 -13.35 19.08 -16.62
CA GLY A 254 -12.82 19.32 -17.97
C GLY A 254 -13.19 18.21 -18.93
N ASN A 255 -12.29 17.86 -19.87
CA ASN A 255 -12.59 16.83 -20.86
C ASN A 255 -12.49 15.43 -20.25
N LEU A 256 -13.51 14.61 -20.51
CA LEU A 256 -13.52 13.18 -20.24
C LEU A 256 -13.51 12.44 -21.58
N TYR A 257 -12.49 11.61 -21.80
CA TYR A 257 -12.35 10.79 -22.99
C TYR A 257 -12.61 9.33 -22.64
N VAL A 258 -13.54 8.69 -23.34
CA VAL A 258 -13.83 7.25 -23.21
C VAL A 258 -13.50 6.58 -24.54
N GLY A 259 -12.44 5.78 -24.56
CA GLY A 259 -11.90 5.14 -25.77
C GLY A 259 -11.21 6.12 -26.73
N ASP A 260 -10.19 6.86 -26.25
CA ASP A 260 -9.44 7.81 -27.10
C ASP A 260 -8.71 7.09 -28.26
N ARG A 261 -7.88 6.10 -27.92
CA ARG A 261 -7.22 5.23 -28.91
C ARG A 261 -7.34 3.73 -28.59
N GLY A 262 -7.80 3.40 -27.38
CA GLY A 262 -8.04 2.04 -26.92
C GLY A 262 -9.52 1.76 -26.73
N SER A 263 -9.82 0.78 -25.89
CA SER A 263 -11.17 0.47 -25.44
C SER A 263 -11.40 1.13 -24.09
N GLY A 264 -12.35 2.07 -24.02
CA GLY A 264 -12.78 2.66 -22.77
C GLY A 264 -14.20 2.24 -22.44
N GLU A 265 -14.46 1.88 -21.19
CA GLU A 265 -15.78 1.57 -20.66
C GLU A 265 -16.05 2.46 -19.44
N LEU A 266 -17.21 3.11 -19.43
CA LEU A 266 -17.70 3.90 -18.31
C LEU A 266 -19.12 3.45 -17.94
N ASN A 267 -19.25 2.84 -16.77
CA ASN A 267 -20.49 2.33 -16.23
C ASN A 267 -20.97 3.21 -15.07
N ILE A 268 -22.20 3.70 -15.15
CA ILE A 268 -22.82 4.50 -14.08
C ILE A 268 -24.12 3.81 -13.66
N SER A 269 -24.25 3.46 -12.37
CA SER A 269 -25.36 2.65 -11.88
C SER A 269 -25.74 2.96 -10.42
N ASN A 270 -26.91 2.45 -9.99
CA ASN A 270 -27.50 2.59 -8.66
C ASN A 270 -27.42 3.99 -8.03
N GLY A 271 -27.68 5.03 -8.82
CA GLY A 271 -27.69 6.42 -8.35
C GLY A 271 -26.31 7.09 -8.32
N GLY A 272 -25.28 6.40 -8.84
CA GLY A 272 -24.00 6.99 -9.18
C GLY A 272 -24.18 8.17 -10.13
N GLN A 273 -23.37 9.21 -9.95
CA GLN A 273 -23.49 10.50 -10.64
C GLN A 273 -22.14 11.04 -11.04
#